data_AF-A0A0D2CFJ5-F1
#
_entry.id   AF-A0A0D2CFJ5-F1
#
_cell.length_a   1.000
_cell.length_b   1.000
_cell.length_c   1.000
_cell.angle_alpha   90.00
_cell.angle_beta   90.00
_cell.angle_gamma   90.00
#
_symmetry.space_group_name_H-M   'P 1'
#
loop_
_entity.id
_entity.type
_entity.pdbx_description
1 polymer ?
#
loop_
_entity_poly.entity_id
_entity_poly.type
_entity_poly.pdbx_seq_one_letter_code
_entity_poly.pdbx_strand_id
1 'polypeptide(L)'
;MYNGNQTGGELGKFPDPPYYWWLSGAAWGGMVDYYLYTGDASYYNVTHDALVSQISDTYDYLPEAEKLEEGNDDIALWAFAALTAAEYGLRDPPAPYPTWFEICDNIFNDYVSRWIESSNTCGGGLKWQVFPTIAGYDYKNSISNGGFLQLAARLARFSNNQTYYDWAKRVWDWSVTVGLIDTSCNVFDGSDDKINCTAIDHTLWSYNVAVYLYGTAVLYNYTNGSDLWANRTNGLLGFALQTFVSPFPNATDILYEHCELSWNCNIDQYSFRAYLARWLAKTTIMMPETTGEVATVLQASSLAAAEVCTGGEDGTTCGARWYLDGWDGTSGLGQALSALEMVQSLLVTHAGPPKKRAPT
;
A
#
# COMPACT_ATOMS: atom_id res chain seq x y z
N MET A 1 -4.05 19.80 7.74
CA MET A 1 -2.86 18.96 8.04
C MET A 1 -1.77 19.14 7.01
N TYR A 2 -2.07 18.98 5.71
CA TYR A 2 -1.09 19.30 4.66
C TYR A 2 -0.79 20.80 4.61
N ASN A 3 0.49 21.16 4.53
CA ASN A 3 0.97 22.53 4.39
C ASN A 3 2.05 22.68 3.30
N GLY A 4 2.37 21.63 2.54
CA GLY A 4 3.46 21.63 1.56
C GLY A 4 3.28 22.62 0.39
N ASN A 5 2.05 23.07 0.13
CA ASN A 5 1.75 24.12 -0.85
C ASN A 5 1.73 25.54 -0.27
N GLN A 6 2.12 25.71 0.99
CA GLN A 6 2.17 26.99 1.68
C GLN A 6 3.62 27.46 1.85
N THR A 7 3.81 28.75 2.16
CA THR A 7 5.14 29.30 2.43
C THR A 7 5.82 28.57 3.58
N GLY A 8 7.01 28.02 3.33
CA GLY A 8 7.78 27.24 4.32
C GLY A 8 7.43 25.75 4.36
N GLY A 9 6.44 25.30 3.61
CA GLY A 9 6.18 23.88 3.36
C GLY A 9 7.03 23.33 2.22
N GLU A 10 7.12 22.00 2.15
CA GLU A 10 7.74 21.28 1.05
C GLU A 10 6.66 20.56 0.23
N LEU A 11 6.55 20.89 -1.06
CA LEU A 11 5.49 20.36 -1.90
C LEU A 11 5.58 18.83 -1.97
N GLY A 12 4.44 18.17 -1.85
CA GLY A 12 4.38 16.71 -1.82
C GLY A 12 4.64 16.08 -0.45
N LYS A 13 5.14 16.83 0.54
CA LYS A 13 5.37 16.31 1.90
C LYS A 13 4.41 16.87 2.92
N PHE A 14 3.91 15.97 3.77
CA PHE A 14 3.30 16.36 5.03
C PHE A 14 4.39 16.76 6.04
N PRO A 15 4.05 17.54 7.09
CA PRO A 15 5.05 17.99 8.06
C PRO A 15 5.82 16.84 8.72
N ASP A 16 7.15 16.91 8.61
CA ASP A 16 8.08 16.06 9.35
C ASP A 16 8.87 16.90 10.37
N PRO A 17 8.91 16.52 11.66
CA PRO A 17 8.10 15.48 12.32
C PRO A 17 6.61 15.85 12.44
N PRO A 18 5.69 14.86 12.62
CA PRO A 18 5.99 13.44 12.88
C PRO A 18 5.81 12.52 11.66
N TYR A 19 5.48 13.04 10.48
CA TYR A 19 5.11 12.21 9.33
C TYR A 19 6.29 11.97 8.41
N TYR A 20 6.79 10.73 8.41
CA TYR A 20 7.81 10.29 7.46
C TYR A 20 7.38 10.45 6.00
N TRP A 21 8.36 10.56 5.12
CA TRP A 21 8.18 10.84 3.70
C TRP A 21 7.19 9.89 3.00
N TRP A 22 7.28 8.58 3.25
CA TRP A 22 6.41 7.59 2.63
C TRP A 22 4.93 7.77 2.96
N LEU A 23 4.60 8.27 4.15
CA LEU A 23 3.21 8.50 4.55
C LEU A 23 2.58 9.60 3.70
N SER A 24 3.40 10.52 3.18
CA SER A 24 2.98 11.49 2.17
C SER A 24 2.64 10.80 0.86
N GLY A 25 3.49 9.91 0.36
CA GLY A 25 3.22 9.12 -0.86
C GLY A 25 1.95 8.28 -0.73
N ALA A 26 1.77 7.64 0.42
CA ALA A 26 0.56 6.92 0.78
C ALA A 26 -0.70 7.82 0.74
N ALA A 27 -0.64 9.01 1.33
CA ALA A 27 -1.74 9.97 1.32
C ALA A 27 -2.06 10.46 -0.09
N TRP A 28 -1.05 10.76 -0.91
CA TRP A 28 -1.26 11.17 -2.30
C TRP A 28 -1.83 10.06 -3.16
N GLY A 29 -1.43 8.80 -2.95
CA GLY A 29 -2.10 7.65 -3.56
C GLY A 29 -3.60 7.60 -3.24
N GLY A 30 -3.97 7.96 -2.00
CA GLY A 30 -5.37 8.03 -1.61
C GLY A 30 -6.13 9.19 -2.24
N MET A 31 -5.46 10.31 -2.47
CA MET A 31 -6.04 11.44 -3.20
C MET A 31 -6.16 11.20 -4.72
N VAL A 32 -5.29 10.36 -5.30
CA VAL A 32 -5.48 9.86 -6.68
C VAL A 32 -6.76 9.04 -6.75
N ASP A 33 -6.93 8.09 -5.82
CA ASP A 33 -8.14 7.26 -5.74
C ASP A 33 -9.39 8.11 -5.46
N TYR A 34 -9.30 9.12 -4.59
CA TYR A 34 -10.38 10.07 -4.34
C TYR A 34 -10.92 10.71 -5.62
N TYR A 35 -10.02 11.28 -6.44
CA TYR A 35 -10.41 11.86 -7.72
C TYR A 35 -11.08 10.83 -8.65
N LEU A 36 -10.50 9.63 -8.74
CA LEU A 36 -11.01 8.57 -9.60
C LEU A 36 -12.38 8.04 -9.16
N TYR A 37 -12.63 7.95 -7.85
CA TYR A 37 -13.86 7.38 -7.30
C TYR A 37 -15.01 8.39 -7.21
N THR A 38 -14.70 9.65 -6.96
CA THR A 38 -15.70 10.70 -6.74
C THR A 38 -15.93 11.59 -7.95
N GLY A 39 -14.93 11.72 -8.83
CA GLY A 39 -14.90 12.72 -9.90
C GLY A 39 -14.66 14.15 -9.40
N ASP A 40 -14.40 14.37 -8.11
CA ASP A 40 -14.12 15.69 -7.56
C ASP A 40 -12.67 16.11 -7.86
N ALA A 41 -12.53 17.12 -8.72
CA ALA A 41 -11.25 17.65 -9.16
C ALA A 41 -10.65 18.73 -8.21
N SER A 42 -11.29 19.03 -7.09
CA SER A 42 -10.87 20.10 -6.16
C SER A 42 -9.41 19.98 -5.70
N TYR A 43 -8.92 18.74 -5.54
CA TYR A 43 -7.55 18.45 -5.12
C TYR A 43 -6.66 17.89 -6.24
N TYR A 44 -7.18 17.71 -7.45
CA TYR A 44 -6.48 17.04 -8.54
C TYR A 44 -5.12 17.69 -8.86
N ASN A 45 -5.08 19.01 -8.99
CA ASN A 45 -3.84 19.72 -9.32
C ASN A 45 -2.80 19.61 -8.21
N VAL A 46 -3.19 19.78 -6.93
CA VAL A 46 -2.23 19.68 -5.82
C VAL A 46 -1.73 18.24 -5.66
N THR A 47 -2.57 17.24 -5.89
CA THR A 47 -2.16 15.83 -5.90
C THR A 47 -1.18 15.53 -7.02
N HIS A 48 -1.45 16.00 -8.24
CA HIS A 48 -0.52 15.87 -9.36
C HIS A 48 0.82 16.54 -9.05
N ASP A 49 0.81 17.80 -8.62
CA ASP A 49 2.02 18.57 -8.39
C ASP A 49 2.83 18.01 -7.22
N ALA A 50 2.17 17.47 -6.20
CA ALA A 50 2.78 16.73 -5.11
C ALA A 50 3.55 15.50 -5.61
N LEU A 51 2.92 14.63 -6.41
CA LEU A 51 3.57 13.45 -6.98
C LEU A 51 4.78 13.87 -7.84
N VAL A 52 4.60 14.85 -8.73
CA VAL A 52 5.68 15.31 -9.62
C VAL A 52 6.86 15.90 -8.82
N SER A 53 6.58 16.65 -7.75
CA SER A 53 7.61 17.31 -6.96
C SER A 53 8.56 16.36 -6.23
N GLN A 54 8.15 15.11 -6.05
CA GLN A 54 8.91 14.09 -5.32
C GLN A 54 9.62 13.11 -6.26
N ILE A 55 9.54 13.31 -7.59
CA ILE A 55 10.33 12.53 -8.56
C ILE A 55 11.82 12.86 -8.37
N SER A 56 12.62 11.84 -8.07
CA SER A 56 14.07 11.92 -7.90
C SER A 56 14.82 12.17 -9.22
N ASP A 57 16.10 12.57 -9.14
CA ASP A 57 16.98 12.74 -10.31
C ASP A 57 17.20 11.44 -11.10
N THR A 58 17.03 10.29 -10.44
CA THR A 58 17.06 8.94 -11.03
C THR A 58 15.72 8.50 -11.62
N TYR A 59 14.67 9.32 -11.48
CA TYR A 59 13.31 9.06 -11.97
C TYR A 59 12.70 7.76 -11.44
N ASP A 60 12.94 7.46 -10.18
CA ASP A 60 12.54 6.22 -9.49
C ASP A 60 12.03 6.46 -8.05
N TYR A 61 11.70 7.71 -7.70
CA TYR A 61 11.28 8.07 -6.34
C TYR A 61 12.28 7.62 -5.25
N LEU A 62 13.59 7.70 -5.53
CA LEU A 62 14.66 7.59 -4.54
C LEU A 62 15.42 8.93 -4.39
N PRO A 63 14.79 9.98 -3.82
CA PRO A 63 15.44 11.27 -3.62
C PRO A 63 16.56 11.23 -2.57
N GLU A 64 17.77 11.68 -2.91
CA GLU A 64 18.91 11.77 -1.96
C GLU A 64 18.58 12.55 -0.67
N ALA A 65 17.58 13.43 -0.69
CA ALA A 65 17.08 14.15 0.49
C ALA A 65 16.52 13.22 1.59
N GLU A 66 15.96 12.07 1.23
CA GLU A 66 15.29 11.13 2.14
C GLU A 66 16.17 9.94 2.51
N LYS A 67 17.40 9.89 2.00
CA LYS A 67 18.35 8.77 2.15
C LYS A 67 18.58 8.26 3.58
N LEU A 68 18.29 9.03 4.62
CA LEU A 68 18.48 8.58 6.00
C LEU A 68 17.33 7.70 6.51
N GLU A 69 16.22 7.66 5.79
CA GLU A 69 14.98 6.98 6.18
C GLU A 69 14.39 6.13 5.03
N GLU A 70 15.04 6.10 3.86
CA GLU A 70 14.56 5.41 2.65
C GLU A 70 14.60 3.87 2.72
N GLY A 71 13.42 3.28 2.83
CA GLY A 71 13.14 1.88 2.57
C GLY A 71 12.60 1.61 1.16
N ASN A 72 12.66 0.34 0.76
CA ASN A 72 12.04 -0.11 -0.48
C ASN A 72 10.52 -0.03 -0.40
N ASP A 73 9.94 -0.22 0.77
CA ASP A 73 8.53 0.03 1.06
C ASP A 73 8.15 1.50 0.87
N ASP A 74 8.96 2.45 1.32
CA ASP A 74 8.71 3.89 1.12
C ASP A 74 8.48 4.24 -0.36
N ILE A 75 9.39 3.77 -1.21
CA ILE A 75 9.34 3.93 -2.67
C ILE A 75 8.07 3.29 -3.25
N ALA A 76 7.65 2.14 -2.71
CA ALA A 76 6.49 1.41 -3.22
C ALA A 76 5.20 2.23 -3.10
N LEU A 77 5.02 3.00 -2.01
CA LEU A 77 3.82 3.82 -1.84
C LEU A 77 3.72 4.92 -2.89
N TRP A 78 4.84 5.55 -3.27
CA TRP A 78 4.89 6.52 -4.37
C TRP A 78 4.69 5.85 -5.73
N ALA A 79 5.35 4.71 -5.95
CA ALA A 79 5.22 3.91 -7.17
C ALA A 79 3.75 3.50 -7.40
N PHE A 80 3.00 3.17 -6.35
CA PHE A 80 1.61 2.78 -6.47
C PHE A 80 0.71 3.92 -6.93
N ALA A 81 0.94 5.14 -6.42
CA ALA A 81 0.21 6.32 -6.83
C ALA A 81 0.50 6.66 -8.31
N ALA A 82 1.78 6.68 -8.70
CA ALA A 82 2.20 6.89 -10.08
C ALA A 82 1.63 5.84 -11.03
N LEU A 83 1.70 4.55 -10.65
CA LEU A 83 1.17 3.48 -11.50
C LEU A 83 -0.35 3.57 -11.63
N THR A 84 -1.07 4.00 -10.58
CA THR A 84 -2.52 4.25 -10.69
C THR A 84 -2.78 5.41 -11.66
N ALA A 85 -1.99 6.49 -11.61
CA ALA A 85 -2.10 7.57 -12.58
C ALA A 85 -1.91 7.08 -14.03
N ALA A 86 -0.91 6.24 -14.28
CA ALA A 86 -0.68 5.61 -15.59
C ALA A 86 -1.86 4.71 -16.02
N GLU A 87 -2.32 3.83 -15.13
CA GLU A 87 -3.37 2.84 -15.41
C GLU A 87 -4.73 3.50 -15.74
N TYR A 88 -5.01 4.68 -15.23
CA TYR A 88 -6.24 5.42 -15.54
C TYR A 88 -6.04 6.50 -16.61
N GLY A 89 -4.81 6.75 -17.04
CA GLY A 89 -4.47 7.76 -18.05
C GLY A 89 -4.67 9.18 -17.53
N LEU A 90 -4.23 9.44 -16.29
CA LEU A 90 -4.15 10.78 -15.74
C LEU A 90 -2.99 11.55 -16.38
N ARG A 91 -2.97 12.88 -16.21
CA ARG A 91 -1.91 13.75 -16.75
C ARG A 91 -0.52 13.26 -16.31
N ASP A 92 0.34 12.99 -17.29
CA ASP A 92 1.74 12.66 -17.08
C ASP A 92 2.54 13.87 -16.55
N PRO A 93 3.68 13.63 -15.88
CA PRO A 93 4.60 14.68 -15.50
C PRO A 93 5.00 15.57 -16.68
N PRO A 94 5.24 16.87 -16.48
CA PRO A 94 5.76 17.73 -17.53
C PRO A 94 7.21 17.36 -17.89
N ALA A 95 7.62 17.62 -19.14
CA ALA A 95 9.03 17.51 -19.52
C ALA A 95 9.91 18.37 -18.59
N PRO A 96 11.12 17.91 -18.20
CA PRO A 96 11.84 16.75 -18.76
C PRO A 96 11.54 15.40 -18.10
N TYR A 97 10.59 15.32 -17.17
CA TYR A 97 10.28 14.06 -16.48
C TYR A 97 9.69 13.01 -17.44
N PRO A 98 10.00 11.72 -17.22
CA PRO A 98 9.37 10.63 -17.97
C PRO A 98 7.90 10.44 -17.55
N THR A 99 7.17 9.62 -18.33
CA THR A 99 5.77 9.27 -18.02
C THR A 99 5.65 8.51 -16.70
N TRP A 100 4.46 8.48 -16.11
CA TRP A 100 4.23 7.70 -14.88
C TRP A 100 4.58 6.21 -15.04
N PHE A 101 4.32 5.64 -16.22
CA PHE A 101 4.67 4.26 -16.52
C PHE A 101 6.19 4.04 -16.53
N GLU A 102 6.95 4.92 -17.18
CA GLU A 102 8.42 4.81 -17.26
C GLU A 102 9.07 4.98 -15.89
N ILE A 103 8.54 5.86 -15.03
CA ILE A 103 8.98 6.00 -13.64
C ILE A 103 8.80 4.66 -12.89
N CYS A 104 7.61 4.05 -13.01
CA CYS A 104 7.35 2.75 -12.38
C CYS A 104 8.20 1.61 -12.96
N ASP A 105 8.56 1.68 -14.25
CA ASP A 105 9.50 0.74 -14.87
C ASP A 105 10.93 0.91 -14.32
N ASN A 106 11.40 2.15 -14.11
CA ASN A 106 12.69 2.41 -13.48
C ASN A 106 12.75 1.81 -12.07
N ILE A 107 11.70 2.02 -11.26
CA ILE A 107 11.58 1.46 -9.90
C ILE A 107 11.62 -0.06 -9.94
N PHE A 108 10.89 -0.68 -10.87
CA PHE A 108 10.92 -2.13 -11.04
C PHE A 108 12.34 -2.64 -11.33
N ASN A 109 13.07 -1.98 -12.24
CA ASN A 109 14.43 -2.39 -12.60
C ASN A 109 15.44 -2.18 -11.45
N ASP A 110 15.27 -1.13 -10.66
CA ASP A 110 16.04 -0.89 -9.44
C ASP A 110 15.76 -1.97 -8.38
N TYR A 111 14.49 -2.32 -8.13
CA TYR A 111 14.12 -3.44 -7.26
C TYR A 111 14.70 -4.77 -7.73
N VAL A 112 14.66 -5.06 -9.03
CA VAL A 112 15.29 -6.25 -9.62
C VAL A 112 16.77 -6.29 -9.28
N SER A 113 17.48 -5.17 -9.46
CA SER A 113 18.92 -5.07 -9.22
C SER A 113 19.24 -5.32 -7.74
N ARG A 114 18.55 -4.65 -6.81
CA ARG A 114 18.75 -4.82 -5.36
C ARG A 114 18.40 -6.22 -4.87
N TRP A 115 17.32 -6.81 -5.39
CA TRP A 115 16.94 -8.18 -5.07
C TRP A 115 18.05 -9.16 -5.48
N ILE A 116 18.62 -9.01 -6.68
CA ILE A 116 19.73 -9.84 -7.17
C ILE A 116 20.98 -9.64 -6.32
N GLU A 117 21.37 -8.39 -6.05
CA GLU A 117 22.54 -8.07 -5.23
C GLU A 117 22.46 -8.68 -3.83
N SER A 118 21.26 -8.77 -3.27
CA SER A 118 21.00 -9.36 -1.95
C SER A 118 20.88 -10.90 -1.95
N SER A 119 21.10 -11.58 -3.08
CA SER A 119 20.84 -13.01 -3.23
C SER A 119 21.81 -13.93 -2.47
N ASN A 120 22.91 -13.38 -1.97
CA ASN A 120 23.86 -14.11 -1.11
C ASN A 120 23.29 -14.43 0.28
N THR A 121 22.24 -13.73 0.72
CA THR A 121 21.50 -13.99 1.96
C THR A 121 20.05 -14.32 1.66
N CYS A 122 19.49 -15.32 2.34
CA CYS A 122 18.09 -15.74 2.21
C CYS A 122 17.66 -16.15 0.78
N GLY A 123 18.60 -16.39 -0.14
CA GLY A 123 18.31 -16.74 -1.53
C GLY A 123 17.64 -15.62 -2.34
N GLY A 124 17.80 -14.36 -1.92
CA GLY A 124 17.15 -13.18 -2.53
C GLY A 124 16.33 -12.41 -1.52
N GLY A 125 15.38 -11.62 -2.01
CA GLY A 125 14.47 -10.79 -1.20
C GLY A 125 15.00 -9.38 -1.01
N LEU A 126 14.15 -8.40 -1.28
CA LEU A 126 14.47 -7.01 -0.95
C LEU A 126 14.68 -6.87 0.56
N LYS A 127 15.73 -6.14 0.90
CA LYS A 127 15.94 -5.58 2.24
C LYS A 127 14.88 -4.50 2.50
N TRP A 128 14.63 -4.21 3.76
CA TRP A 128 13.76 -3.12 4.17
C TRP A 128 14.38 -1.80 3.72
N GLN A 129 15.54 -1.45 4.27
CA GLN A 129 16.23 -0.21 3.93
C GLN A 129 17.03 -0.34 2.63
N VAL A 130 17.14 0.78 1.90
CA VAL A 130 17.90 0.86 0.64
C VAL A 130 19.39 0.94 0.90
N PHE A 131 19.81 1.73 1.89
CA PHE A 131 21.22 2.02 2.13
C PHE A 131 21.78 1.23 3.31
N PRO A 132 23.00 0.68 3.18
CA PRO A 132 23.63 -0.17 4.19
C PRO A 132 23.95 0.54 5.52
N THR A 133 23.92 1.87 5.54
CA THR A 133 24.22 2.66 6.74
C THR A 133 23.01 2.89 7.64
N ILE A 134 21.82 2.47 7.23
CA ILE A 134 20.57 2.71 7.97
C ILE A 134 20.19 1.48 8.79
N ALA A 135 19.68 1.72 10.01
CA ALA A 135 19.14 0.66 10.84
C ALA A 135 17.96 -0.03 10.13
N GLY A 136 17.98 -1.36 10.06
CA GLY A 136 16.98 -2.14 9.32
C GLY A 136 17.44 -2.62 7.94
N TYR A 137 18.63 -2.23 7.46
CA TYR A 137 19.17 -2.76 6.19
C TYR A 137 19.30 -4.28 6.15
N ASP A 138 19.62 -4.92 7.27
CA ASP A 138 19.74 -6.38 7.35
C ASP A 138 18.39 -7.08 7.50
N TYR A 139 17.32 -6.33 7.70
CA TYR A 139 15.96 -6.85 7.79
C TYR A 139 15.37 -7.02 6.38
N LYS A 140 14.80 -8.18 6.07
CA LYS A 140 14.03 -8.44 4.84
C LYS A 140 12.58 -8.65 5.25
N ASN A 141 11.72 -7.71 4.87
CA ASN A 141 10.34 -7.65 5.37
C ASN A 141 9.29 -7.90 4.28
N SER A 142 8.07 -8.19 4.73
CA SER A 142 6.92 -8.47 3.89
C SER A 142 6.47 -7.26 3.10
N ILE A 143 6.49 -6.06 3.67
CA ILE A 143 6.01 -4.86 2.98
C ILE A 143 6.89 -4.49 1.78
N SER A 144 8.22 -4.59 1.88
CA SER A 144 9.12 -4.28 0.75
C SER A 144 8.93 -5.28 -0.39
N ASN A 145 8.87 -6.58 -0.05
CA ASN A 145 8.73 -7.65 -1.04
C ASN A 145 7.31 -7.73 -1.61
N GLY A 146 6.30 -7.53 -0.79
CA GLY A 146 4.91 -7.40 -1.23
C GLY A 146 4.72 -6.16 -2.10
N GLY A 147 5.43 -5.08 -1.77
CA GLY A 147 5.57 -3.86 -2.57
C GLY A 147 6.01 -4.16 -3.99
N PHE A 148 7.15 -4.84 -4.10
CA PHE A 148 7.71 -5.28 -5.38
C PHE A 148 6.77 -6.24 -6.14
N LEU A 149 6.17 -7.22 -5.45
CA LEU A 149 5.21 -8.14 -6.08
C LEU A 149 4.02 -7.39 -6.66
N GLN A 150 3.42 -6.46 -5.91
CA GLN A 150 2.27 -5.70 -6.36
C GLN A 150 2.63 -4.81 -7.56
N LEU A 151 3.77 -4.11 -7.51
CA LEU A 151 4.27 -3.30 -8.61
C LEU A 151 4.46 -4.15 -9.88
N ALA A 152 5.16 -5.28 -9.76
CA ALA A 152 5.42 -6.19 -10.87
C ALA A 152 4.11 -6.80 -11.42
N ALA A 153 3.17 -7.21 -10.57
CA ALA A 153 1.87 -7.71 -11.00
C ALA A 153 1.09 -6.69 -11.83
N ARG A 154 1.05 -5.44 -11.35
CA ARG A 154 0.34 -4.34 -12.02
C ARG A 154 1.01 -3.95 -13.33
N LEU A 155 2.35 -3.85 -13.38
CA LEU A 155 3.09 -3.63 -14.62
C LEU A 155 2.88 -4.76 -15.63
N ALA A 156 2.85 -6.01 -15.20
CA ALA A 156 2.54 -7.16 -16.06
C ALA A 156 1.15 -7.02 -16.69
N ARG A 157 0.13 -6.70 -15.87
CA ARG A 157 -1.24 -6.50 -16.35
C ARG A 157 -1.36 -5.29 -17.27
N PHE A 158 -0.71 -4.19 -16.93
CA PHE A 158 -0.79 -2.95 -17.69
C PHE A 158 -0.10 -3.06 -19.05
N SER A 159 1.09 -3.66 -19.11
CA SER A 159 1.91 -3.72 -20.33
C SER A 159 1.81 -5.03 -21.11
N ASN A 160 1.20 -6.07 -20.53
CA ASN A 160 1.22 -7.45 -21.03
C ASN A 160 2.65 -8.00 -21.24
N ASN A 161 3.62 -7.53 -20.45
CA ASN A 161 5.00 -7.98 -20.50
C ASN A 161 5.26 -9.12 -19.49
N GLN A 162 5.69 -10.26 -20.01
CA GLN A 162 5.95 -11.48 -19.26
C GLN A 162 7.05 -11.32 -18.19
N THR A 163 8.04 -10.45 -18.41
CA THR A 163 9.15 -10.25 -17.45
C THR A 163 8.64 -9.77 -16.10
N TYR A 164 7.68 -8.84 -16.07
CA TYR A 164 7.08 -8.39 -14.80
C TYR A 164 6.33 -9.52 -14.10
N TYR A 165 5.60 -10.36 -14.85
CA TYR A 165 4.91 -11.52 -14.28
C TYR A 165 5.89 -12.52 -13.65
N ASP A 166 6.99 -12.82 -14.35
CA ASP A 166 7.99 -13.78 -13.87
C ASP A 166 8.65 -13.30 -12.57
N TRP A 167 8.87 -11.99 -12.45
CA TRP A 167 9.36 -11.37 -11.21
C TRP A 167 8.31 -11.38 -10.09
N ALA A 168 7.05 -11.02 -10.37
CA ALA A 168 5.98 -11.11 -9.37
C ALA A 168 5.86 -12.54 -8.81
N LYS A 169 5.92 -13.55 -9.68
CA LYS A 169 5.94 -14.96 -9.27
C LYS A 169 7.20 -15.32 -8.47
N ARG A 170 8.38 -14.85 -8.87
CA ARG A 170 9.64 -15.09 -8.14
C ARG A 170 9.58 -14.54 -6.72
N VAL A 171 9.07 -13.32 -6.56
CA VAL A 171 8.93 -12.69 -5.24
C VAL A 171 7.93 -13.45 -4.38
N TRP A 172 6.79 -13.86 -4.93
CA TRP A 172 5.84 -14.72 -4.22
C TRP A 172 6.50 -16.01 -3.72
N ASP A 173 7.15 -16.74 -4.62
CA ASP A 173 7.75 -18.03 -4.31
C ASP A 173 8.87 -17.86 -3.28
N TRP A 174 9.64 -16.77 -3.35
CA TRP A 174 10.62 -16.40 -2.33
C TRP A 174 9.97 -16.17 -0.97
N SER A 175 8.94 -15.32 -0.88
CA SER A 175 8.24 -15.01 0.38
C SER A 175 7.67 -16.26 1.06
N VAL A 176 7.16 -17.21 0.29
CA VAL A 176 6.73 -18.53 0.81
C VAL A 176 7.92 -19.37 1.25
N THR A 177 9.00 -19.42 0.45
CA THR A 177 10.18 -20.26 0.74
C THR A 177 10.88 -19.86 2.02
N VAL A 178 11.01 -18.55 2.27
CA VAL A 178 11.64 -18.05 3.50
C VAL A 178 10.70 -18.09 4.70
N GLY A 179 9.39 -18.30 4.49
CA GLY A 179 8.40 -18.41 5.56
C GLY A 179 7.76 -17.09 5.98
N LEU A 180 7.89 -16.01 5.20
CA LEU A 180 7.09 -14.79 5.40
C LEU A 180 5.61 -15.02 5.09
N ILE A 181 5.33 -15.94 4.17
CA ILE A 181 3.98 -16.43 3.88
C ILE A 181 3.94 -17.93 4.14
N ASP A 182 3.11 -18.37 5.08
CA ASP A 182 2.98 -19.80 5.37
C ASP A 182 1.96 -20.52 4.47
N THR A 183 1.78 -21.83 4.67
CA THR A 183 0.84 -22.64 3.89
C THR A 183 -0.63 -22.27 4.09
N SER A 184 -0.95 -21.53 5.16
CA SER A 184 -2.29 -21.01 5.45
C SER A 184 -2.48 -19.59 4.91
N CYS A 185 -1.50 -19.06 4.16
CA CYS A 185 -1.45 -17.68 3.69
C CYS A 185 -1.38 -16.63 4.80
N ASN A 186 -0.93 -17.01 6.00
CA ASN A 186 -0.59 -16.04 7.03
C ASN A 186 0.62 -15.24 6.53
N VAL A 187 0.56 -13.91 6.66
CA VAL A 187 1.65 -13.01 6.24
C VAL A 187 2.29 -12.38 7.48
N PHE A 188 3.54 -12.73 7.74
CA PHE A 188 4.34 -12.27 8.88
C PHE A 188 5.21 -11.07 8.51
N ASP A 189 5.84 -10.42 9.49
CA ASP A 189 6.47 -9.12 9.27
C ASP A 189 7.79 -9.21 8.48
N GLY A 190 8.69 -10.11 8.88
CA GLY A 190 10.02 -10.12 8.28
C GLY A 190 10.99 -11.11 8.92
N SER A 191 12.24 -11.01 8.51
CA SER A 191 13.35 -11.78 9.05
C SER A 191 14.69 -11.06 8.85
N ASP A 192 15.70 -11.44 9.63
CA ASP A 192 17.04 -10.87 9.55
C ASP A 192 17.94 -11.72 8.63
N ASP A 193 18.62 -11.08 7.70
CA ASP A 193 19.44 -11.75 6.71
C ASP A 193 20.80 -12.24 7.24
N LYS A 194 21.26 -11.72 8.39
CA LYS A 194 22.46 -12.20 9.11
C LYS A 194 22.25 -13.61 9.66
N ILE A 195 21.01 -13.99 9.92
CA ILE A 195 20.63 -15.35 10.31
C ILE A 195 20.08 -16.14 9.12
N ASN A 196 20.34 -15.68 7.89
CA ASN A 196 19.86 -16.27 6.65
C ASN A 196 18.34 -16.52 6.65
N CYS A 197 17.60 -15.57 7.23
CA CYS A 197 16.16 -15.58 7.38
C CYS A 197 15.57 -16.82 8.08
N THR A 198 16.32 -17.44 8.99
CA THR A 198 15.92 -18.71 9.64
C THR A 198 14.95 -18.54 10.81
N ALA A 199 14.69 -17.31 11.25
CA ALA A 199 13.69 -17.00 12.28
C ALA A 199 12.79 -15.84 11.83
N ILE A 200 11.49 -16.04 11.91
CA ILE A 200 10.49 -15.10 11.39
C ILE A 200 9.92 -14.25 12.53
N ASP A 201 9.83 -12.94 12.32
CA ASP A 201 9.02 -12.06 13.14
C ASP A 201 7.55 -12.28 12.77
N HIS A 202 6.79 -12.91 13.66
CA HIS A 202 5.39 -13.25 13.45
C HIS A 202 4.43 -12.10 13.78
N THR A 203 4.93 -10.88 13.95
CA THR A 203 4.08 -9.69 14.11
C THR A 203 3.18 -9.55 12.88
N LEU A 204 1.90 -9.28 13.13
CA LEU A 204 0.87 -9.21 12.09
C LEU A 204 0.44 -7.76 11.90
N TRP A 205 0.60 -7.29 10.66
CA TRP A 205 0.17 -5.95 10.24
C TRP A 205 -0.74 -6.04 9.03
N SER A 206 -1.84 -5.29 9.03
CA SER A 206 -2.87 -5.44 7.99
C SER A 206 -2.35 -5.10 6.59
N TYR A 207 -1.48 -4.10 6.49
CA TYR A 207 -0.88 -3.69 5.23
C TYR A 207 0.02 -4.76 4.59
N ASN A 208 0.64 -5.65 5.38
CA ASN A 208 1.48 -6.74 4.89
C ASN A 208 0.63 -7.75 4.12
N VAL A 209 -0.48 -8.24 4.69
CA VAL A 209 -1.36 -9.15 3.94
C VAL A 209 -2.01 -8.43 2.76
N ALA A 210 -2.41 -7.17 2.93
CA ALA A 210 -3.16 -6.43 1.93
C ALA A 210 -2.33 -6.13 0.66
N VAL A 211 -1.03 -5.86 0.79
CA VAL A 211 -0.16 -5.59 -0.37
C VAL A 211 -0.03 -6.83 -1.27
N TYR A 212 0.08 -8.02 -0.68
CA TYR A 212 0.10 -9.30 -1.40
C TYR A 212 -1.28 -9.66 -1.95
N LEU A 213 -2.35 -9.41 -1.18
CA LEU A 213 -3.72 -9.69 -1.59
C LEU A 213 -4.04 -9.01 -2.92
N TYR A 214 -3.81 -7.71 -3.01
CA TYR A 214 -4.09 -7.00 -4.26
C TYR A 214 -3.16 -7.42 -5.39
N GLY A 215 -1.86 -7.63 -5.11
CA GLY A 215 -0.91 -8.12 -6.12
C GLY A 215 -1.32 -9.47 -6.72
N THR A 216 -1.75 -10.42 -5.88
CA THR A 216 -2.23 -11.74 -6.34
C THR A 216 -3.56 -11.67 -7.10
N ALA A 217 -4.48 -10.78 -6.69
CA ALA A 217 -5.71 -10.54 -7.42
C ALA A 217 -5.43 -9.98 -8.83
N VAL A 218 -4.48 -9.05 -8.96
CA VAL A 218 -4.03 -8.52 -10.26
C VAL A 218 -3.45 -9.65 -11.12
N LEU A 219 -2.67 -10.57 -10.54
CA LEU A 219 -2.12 -11.72 -11.27
C LEU A 219 -3.21 -12.72 -11.68
N TYR A 220 -4.22 -12.96 -10.83
CA TYR A 220 -5.42 -13.72 -11.20
C TYR A 220 -6.09 -13.11 -12.44
N ASN A 221 -6.27 -11.79 -12.46
CA ASN A 221 -6.85 -11.10 -13.61
C ASN A 221 -5.96 -11.18 -14.86
N TYR A 222 -4.64 -11.02 -14.70
CA TYR A 222 -3.66 -11.12 -15.78
C TYR A 222 -3.65 -12.52 -16.43
N THR A 223 -3.73 -13.58 -15.63
CA THR A 223 -3.72 -14.97 -16.10
C THR A 223 -5.10 -15.50 -16.53
N ASN A 224 -6.08 -14.61 -16.71
CA ASN A 224 -7.46 -14.95 -17.09
C ASN A 224 -8.14 -15.93 -16.11
N GLY A 225 -7.90 -15.74 -14.81
CA GLY A 225 -8.60 -16.45 -13.75
C GLY A 225 -7.97 -17.79 -13.36
N SER A 226 -6.64 -17.91 -13.41
CA SER A 226 -5.98 -19.18 -13.06
C SER A 226 -6.23 -19.60 -11.61
N ASP A 227 -6.52 -20.89 -11.38
CA ASP A 227 -6.72 -21.46 -10.04
C ASP A 227 -5.57 -21.18 -9.06
N LEU A 228 -4.33 -21.13 -9.56
CA LEU A 228 -3.16 -20.84 -8.73
C LEU A 228 -3.30 -19.48 -8.03
N TRP A 229 -3.58 -18.42 -8.78
CA TRP A 229 -3.71 -17.08 -8.24
C TRP A 229 -5.05 -16.87 -7.55
N ALA A 230 -6.11 -17.57 -7.96
CA ALA A 230 -7.40 -17.58 -7.26
C ALA A 230 -7.23 -18.10 -5.82
N ASN A 231 -6.59 -19.26 -5.65
CA ASN A 231 -6.36 -19.88 -4.35
C ASN A 231 -5.49 -19.01 -3.43
N ARG A 232 -4.45 -18.39 -3.99
CA ARG A 232 -3.57 -17.46 -3.24
C ARG A 232 -4.35 -16.22 -2.80
N THR A 233 -5.14 -15.61 -3.68
CA THR A 233 -5.95 -14.42 -3.37
C THR A 233 -7.00 -14.74 -2.30
N ASN A 234 -7.74 -15.84 -2.44
CA ASN A 234 -8.75 -16.25 -1.46
C ASN A 234 -8.13 -16.61 -0.10
N GLY A 235 -6.94 -17.24 -0.08
CA GLY A 235 -6.22 -17.52 1.15
C GLY A 235 -5.80 -16.26 1.90
N LEU A 236 -5.24 -15.27 1.18
CA LEU A 236 -4.87 -13.97 1.75
C LEU A 236 -6.08 -13.17 2.22
N LEU A 237 -7.18 -13.20 1.46
CA LEU A 237 -8.44 -12.55 1.86
C LEU A 237 -8.96 -13.18 3.14
N GLY A 238 -9.04 -14.51 3.20
CA GLY A 238 -9.45 -15.25 4.40
C GLY A 238 -8.59 -14.89 5.62
N PHE A 239 -7.26 -14.84 5.46
CA PHE A 239 -6.35 -14.42 6.53
C PHE A 239 -6.62 -12.97 6.97
N ALA A 240 -6.70 -12.02 6.02
CA ALA A 240 -6.96 -10.62 6.33
C ALA A 240 -8.28 -10.44 7.11
N LEU A 241 -9.33 -11.12 6.67
CA LEU A 241 -10.65 -11.04 7.29
C LEU A 241 -10.71 -11.74 8.65
N GLN A 242 -9.98 -12.84 8.83
CA GLN A 242 -9.91 -13.54 10.12
C GLN A 242 -9.13 -12.73 11.17
N THR A 243 -8.09 -12.02 10.76
CA THR A 243 -7.11 -11.42 11.67
C THR A 243 -7.42 -9.97 12.01
N PHE A 244 -7.88 -9.18 11.05
CA PHE A 244 -8.00 -7.72 11.19
C PHE A 244 -9.45 -7.21 11.18
N VAL A 245 -10.44 -8.10 11.33
CA VAL A 245 -11.86 -7.76 11.38
C VAL A 245 -12.47 -8.25 12.69
N SER A 246 -13.44 -7.51 13.22
CA SER A 246 -14.21 -7.89 14.40
C SER A 246 -13.37 -8.01 15.69
N PRO A 247 -12.75 -6.90 16.17
CA PRO A 247 -11.89 -6.94 17.36
C PRO A 247 -12.61 -7.40 18.64
N PHE A 248 -13.92 -7.19 18.71
CA PHE A 248 -14.76 -7.54 19.85
C PHE A 248 -16.12 -8.09 19.38
N PRO A 249 -16.83 -8.89 20.20
CA PRO A 249 -18.14 -9.41 19.86
C PRO A 249 -19.20 -8.35 19.50
N ASN A 250 -19.07 -7.12 20.02
CA ASN A 250 -19.95 -5.99 19.75
C ASN A 250 -19.44 -5.07 18.62
N ALA A 251 -18.34 -5.42 17.97
CA ALA A 251 -17.70 -4.65 16.91
C ALA A 251 -17.63 -5.47 15.61
N THR A 252 -18.76 -6.02 15.17
CA THR A 252 -18.84 -6.96 14.04
C THR A 252 -18.49 -6.30 12.71
N ASP A 253 -17.66 -6.98 11.91
CA ASP A 253 -17.22 -6.56 10.57
C ASP A 253 -16.39 -5.26 10.53
N ILE A 254 -15.92 -4.79 11.68
CA ILE A 254 -15.11 -3.55 11.80
C ILE A 254 -13.62 -3.88 11.70
N LEU A 255 -12.90 -3.16 10.82
CA LEU A 255 -11.45 -3.24 10.70
C LEU A 255 -10.72 -2.61 11.89
N TYR A 256 -9.68 -3.29 12.36
CA TYR A 256 -8.82 -2.82 13.45
C TYR A 256 -7.36 -3.25 13.22
N GLU A 257 -6.44 -2.61 13.93
CA GLU A 257 -5.05 -3.05 14.07
C GLU A 257 -4.77 -3.59 15.48
N HIS A 258 -3.90 -4.59 15.60
CA HIS A 258 -3.62 -5.22 16.91
C HIS A 258 -3.07 -4.22 17.94
N CYS A 259 -2.27 -3.24 17.49
CA CYS A 259 -1.75 -2.17 18.34
C CYS A 259 -2.87 -1.29 18.93
N GLU A 260 -4.04 -1.21 18.30
CA GLU A 260 -5.16 -0.39 18.76
C GLU A 260 -5.72 -0.92 20.07
N LEU A 261 -5.75 -2.25 20.22
CA LEU A 261 -6.25 -2.95 21.41
C LEU A 261 -5.46 -2.60 22.67
N SER A 262 -4.17 -2.31 22.51
CA SER A 262 -3.26 -1.96 23.61
C SER A 262 -2.87 -0.48 23.65
N TRP A 263 -3.52 0.34 22.83
CA TRP A 263 -3.31 1.78 22.77
C TRP A 263 -1.87 2.22 22.46
N ASN A 264 -1.11 1.40 21.74
CA ASN A 264 0.32 1.60 21.53
C ASN A 264 0.72 1.77 20.05
N CYS A 265 -0.26 2.02 19.16
CA CYS A 265 0.04 2.28 17.75
C CYS A 265 0.98 3.48 17.60
N ASN A 266 2.03 3.31 16.81
CA ASN A 266 2.91 4.41 16.40
C ASN A 266 2.30 5.18 15.19
N ILE A 267 3.02 6.21 14.73
CA ILE A 267 2.54 7.10 13.65
C ILE A 267 2.25 6.37 12.33
N ASP A 268 3.02 5.32 12.04
CA ASP A 268 2.89 4.49 10.84
C ASP A 268 1.65 3.60 10.92
N GLN A 269 1.51 2.92 12.05
CA GLN A 269 0.48 1.89 12.27
C GLN A 269 -0.93 2.46 12.22
N TYR A 270 -1.13 3.73 12.56
CA TYR A 270 -2.42 4.41 12.39
C TYR A 270 -2.90 4.47 10.93
N SER A 271 -2.00 4.32 9.96
CA SER A 271 -2.31 4.37 8.52
C SER A 271 -2.52 2.99 7.89
N PHE A 272 -2.19 1.89 8.56
CA PHE A 272 -2.19 0.55 7.94
C PHE A 272 -3.57 0.12 7.45
N ARG A 273 -4.63 0.48 8.18
CA ARG A 273 -6.01 0.22 7.76
C ARG A 273 -6.43 0.96 6.51
N ALA A 274 -5.83 2.12 6.21
CA ALA A 274 -6.06 2.80 4.95
C ALA A 274 -5.64 1.92 3.77
N TYR A 275 -4.49 1.26 3.88
CA TYR A 275 -3.97 0.38 2.83
C TYR A 275 -4.76 -0.92 2.72
N LEU A 276 -5.15 -1.50 3.86
CA LEU A 276 -6.06 -2.64 3.88
C LEU A 276 -7.37 -2.32 3.16
N ALA A 277 -8.02 -1.19 3.49
CA ALA A 277 -9.26 -0.76 2.85
C ALA A 277 -9.09 -0.59 1.34
N ARG A 278 -8.08 0.19 0.93
CA ARG A 278 -7.76 0.49 -0.48
C ARG A 278 -7.57 -0.78 -1.28
N TRP A 279 -6.78 -1.72 -0.78
CA TRP A 279 -6.40 -2.93 -1.50
C TRP A 279 -7.47 -4.02 -1.43
N LEU A 280 -8.29 -4.09 -0.37
CA LEU A 280 -9.52 -4.89 -0.37
C LEU A 280 -10.47 -4.42 -1.48
N ALA A 281 -10.78 -3.13 -1.53
CA ALA A 281 -11.66 -2.57 -2.56
C ALA A 281 -11.14 -2.86 -3.97
N LYS A 282 -9.85 -2.58 -4.25
CA LYS A 282 -9.25 -2.83 -5.56
C LYS A 282 -9.18 -4.32 -5.91
N THR A 283 -9.12 -5.21 -4.93
CA THR A 283 -9.19 -6.68 -5.14
C THR A 283 -10.54 -7.08 -5.75
N THR A 284 -11.65 -6.46 -5.33
CA THR A 284 -12.98 -6.74 -5.90
C THR A 284 -13.06 -6.42 -7.40
N ILE A 285 -12.29 -5.45 -7.88
CA ILE A 285 -12.24 -5.10 -9.31
C ILE A 285 -11.45 -6.13 -10.11
N MET A 286 -10.41 -6.73 -9.51
CA MET A 286 -9.57 -7.74 -10.17
C MET A 286 -10.19 -9.15 -10.11
N MET A 287 -10.89 -9.46 -9.02
CA MET A 287 -11.49 -10.75 -8.71
C MET A 287 -12.91 -10.57 -8.14
N PRO A 288 -13.92 -10.34 -9.01
CA PRO A 288 -15.27 -9.95 -8.59
C PRO A 288 -15.98 -10.90 -7.62
N GLU A 289 -15.59 -12.17 -7.57
CA GLU A 289 -16.14 -13.15 -6.61
C GLU A 289 -15.89 -12.76 -5.14
N THR A 290 -14.87 -11.96 -4.86
CA THR A 290 -14.56 -11.46 -3.50
C THR A 290 -15.47 -10.32 -3.03
N THR A 291 -16.32 -9.77 -3.92
CA THR A 291 -17.10 -8.55 -3.64
C THR A 291 -18.00 -8.68 -2.43
N GLY A 292 -18.64 -9.83 -2.22
CA GLY A 292 -19.62 -10.00 -1.14
C GLY A 292 -19.00 -9.85 0.26
N GLU A 293 -17.90 -10.55 0.50
CA GLU A 293 -17.19 -10.53 1.78
C GLU A 293 -16.54 -9.15 2.01
N VAL A 294 -15.88 -8.61 0.98
CA VAL A 294 -15.22 -7.30 1.07
C VAL A 294 -16.23 -6.16 1.30
N ALA A 295 -17.35 -6.14 0.57
CA ALA A 295 -18.34 -5.07 0.71
C ALA A 295 -18.96 -5.05 2.11
N THR A 296 -19.18 -6.22 2.72
CA THR A 296 -19.70 -6.34 4.08
C THR A 296 -18.80 -5.60 5.07
N VAL A 297 -17.49 -5.88 5.01
CA VAL A 297 -16.50 -5.28 5.91
C VAL A 297 -16.30 -3.79 5.64
N LEU A 298 -16.20 -3.37 4.37
CA LEU A 298 -16.04 -1.96 4.02
C LEU A 298 -17.26 -1.12 4.47
N GLN A 299 -18.48 -1.65 4.34
CA GLN A 299 -19.70 -0.95 4.77
C GLN A 299 -19.75 -0.79 6.30
N ALA A 300 -19.55 -1.87 7.05
CA ALA A 300 -19.56 -1.83 8.51
C ALA A 300 -18.45 -0.92 9.05
N SER A 301 -17.24 -1.05 8.51
CA SER A 301 -16.09 -0.22 8.89
C SER A 301 -16.27 1.25 8.54
N SER A 302 -16.91 1.57 7.41
CA SER A 302 -17.19 2.97 7.03
C SER A 302 -18.16 3.65 7.98
N LEU A 303 -19.21 2.94 8.41
CA LEU A 303 -20.14 3.45 9.41
C LEU A 303 -19.43 3.68 10.74
N ALA A 304 -18.63 2.70 11.17
CA ALA A 304 -17.86 2.77 12.41
C ALA A 304 -16.81 3.91 12.40
N ALA A 305 -16.14 4.12 11.26
CA ALA A 305 -15.24 5.26 11.07
C ALA A 305 -15.97 6.59 11.24
N ALA A 306 -17.17 6.73 10.65
CA ALA A 306 -17.97 7.96 10.75
C ALA A 306 -18.37 8.29 12.20
N GLU A 307 -18.72 7.28 13.01
CA GLU A 307 -19.08 7.47 14.43
C GLU A 307 -17.92 8.02 15.28
N VAL A 308 -16.68 7.68 14.95
CA VAL A 308 -15.50 8.19 15.66
C VAL A 308 -14.92 9.49 15.08
N CYS A 309 -15.43 9.95 13.94
CA CYS A 309 -15.07 11.23 13.33
C CYS A 309 -15.88 12.38 13.91
N THR A 310 -15.83 12.51 15.24
CA THR A 310 -16.62 13.46 16.03
C THR A 310 -15.75 14.35 16.94
N GLY A 311 -14.42 14.25 16.79
CA GLY A 311 -13.44 14.91 17.63
C GLY A 311 -13.00 16.30 17.17
N GLY A 312 -12.03 16.87 17.89
CA GLY A 312 -11.37 18.12 17.53
C GLY A 312 -12.24 19.38 17.71
N GLU A 313 -11.64 20.55 17.44
CA GLU A 313 -12.36 21.83 17.46
C GLU A 313 -13.35 21.96 16.29
N ASP A 314 -13.13 21.20 15.22
CA ASP A 314 -13.97 21.16 14.03
C ASP A 314 -15.19 20.23 14.16
N GLY A 315 -15.21 19.36 15.19
CA GLY A 315 -16.26 18.35 15.40
C GLY A 315 -16.26 17.24 14.36
N THR A 316 -15.20 17.13 13.55
CA THR A 316 -15.06 16.18 12.44
C THR A 316 -13.72 15.44 12.44
N THR A 317 -12.87 15.66 13.44
CA THR A 317 -11.58 14.99 13.54
C THR A 317 -11.78 13.50 13.83
N CYS A 318 -11.13 12.64 13.04
CA CYS A 318 -11.22 11.19 13.13
C CYS A 318 -10.20 10.57 14.09
N GLY A 319 -10.69 9.64 14.93
CA GLY A 319 -9.87 8.76 15.76
C GLY A 319 -9.50 7.45 15.05
N ALA A 320 -8.76 6.59 15.76
CA ALA A 320 -8.34 5.29 15.24
C ALA A 320 -9.31 4.17 15.64
N ARG A 321 -9.84 4.16 16.86
CA ARG A 321 -10.53 2.97 17.40
C ARG A 321 -12.01 2.96 17.05
N TRP A 322 -12.33 2.43 15.87
CA TRP A 322 -13.69 2.44 15.30
C TRP A 322 -14.69 1.55 16.05
N TYR A 323 -14.23 0.75 17.00
CA TYR A 323 -15.06 -0.06 17.90
C TYR A 323 -15.48 0.66 19.19
N LEU A 324 -15.19 1.97 19.32
CA LEU A 324 -15.61 2.80 20.45
C LEU A 324 -16.82 3.67 20.09
N ASP A 325 -17.59 4.05 21.11
CA ASP A 325 -18.70 5.00 20.99
C ASP A 325 -18.18 6.45 21.02
N GLY A 326 -17.58 6.88 19.90
CA GLY A 326 -17.12 8.26 19.68
C GLY A 326 -15.60 8.42 19.57
N TRP A 327 -15.16 9.67 19.46
CA TRP A 327 -13.75 10.01 19.27
C TRP A 327 -12.85 9.48 20.40
N ASP A 328 -11.75 8.81 20.03
CA ASP A 328 -10.84 8.16 20.96
C ASP A 328 -9.73 9.10 21.51
N GLY A 329 -9.81 10.39 21.20
CA GLY A 329 -8.83 11.39 21.60
C GLY A 329 -7.54 11.40 20.78
N THR A 330 -7.41 10.54 19.76
CA THR A 330 -6.25 10.51 18.86
C THR A 330 -6.55 11.22 17.54
N SER A 331 -5.52 11.77 16.91
CA SER A 331 -5.66 12.39 15.59
C SER A 331 -4.32 12.39 14.88
N GLY A 332 -4.38 12.51 13.55
CA GLY A 332 -3.19 12.57 12.72
C GLY A 332 -3.48 12.16 11.28
N LEU A 333 -2.44 12.23 10.45
CA LEU A 333 -2.52 11.86 9.05
C LEU A 333 -2.96 10.41 8.86
N GLY A 334 -2.43 9.47 9.66
CA GLY A 334 -2.79 8.05 9.57
C GLY A 334 -4.28 7.81 9.85
N GLN A 335 -4.82 8.41 10.91
CA GLN A 335 -6.24 8.30 11.27
C GLN A 335 -7.14 8.89 10.18
N ALA A 336 -6.81 10.10 9.71
CA ALA A 336 -7.58 10.75 8.66
C ALA A 336 -7.52 10.01 7.33
N LEU A 337 -6.34 9.49 6.96
CA LEU A 337 -6.16 8.69 5.76
C LEU A 337 -6.93 7.37 5.85
N SER A 338 -6.87 6.68 6.99
CA SER A 338 -7.64 5.46 7.23
C SER A 338 -9.15 5.69 7.10
N ALA A 339 -9.67 6.77 7.68
CA ALA A 339 -11.09 7.13 7.55
C ALA A 339 -11.47 7.48 6.10
N LEU A 340 -10.66 8.29 5.41
CA LEU A 340 -10.85 8.65 4.00
C LEU A 340 -10.90 7.40 3.12
N GLU A 341 -9.88 6.54 3.22
CA GLU A 341 -9.76 5.32 2.42
C GLU A 341 -10.92 4.37 2.64
N MET A 342 -11.37 4.24 3.88
CA MET A 342 -12.48 3.36 4.21
C MET A 342 -13.77 3.81 3.51
N VAL A 343 -14.12 5.10 3.64
CA VAL A 343 -15.34 5.64 3.06
C VAL A 343 -15.27 5.68 1.53
N GLN A 344 -14.16 6.14 0.95
CA GLN A 344 -14.04 6.24 -0.51
C GLN A 344 -13.96 4.87 -1.19
N SER A 345 -13.47 3.84 -0.50
CA SER A 345 -13.41 2.47 -1.03
C SER A 345 -14.79 1.90 -1.38
N LEU A 346 -15.87 2.42 -0.79
CA LEU A 346 -17.25 2.10 -1.18
C LEU A 346 -17.58 2.50 -2.63
N LEU A 347 -16.82 3.45 -3.19
CA LEU A 347 -16.99 4.01 -4.52
C LEU A 347 -16.00 3.42 -5.54
N VAL A 348 -15.26 2.36 -5.19
CA VAL A 348 -14.20 1.78 -6.04
C VAL A 348 -14.67 1.43 -7.46
N THR A 349 -15.93 1.04 -7.62
CA THR A 349 -16.51 0.67 -8.92
C THR A 349 -16.71 1.85 -9.87
N HIS A 350 -16.75 3.09 -9.36
CA HIS A 350 -16.94 4.30 -10.16
C HIS A 350 -15.76 4.60 -11.09
N ALA A 351 -14.54 4.25 -10.69
CA ALA A 351 -13.37 4.39 -11.55
C ALA A 351 -13.39 3.39 -12.73
N GLY A 352 -14.14 2.29 -12.59
CA GLY A 352 -14.03 1.13 -13.48
C GLY A 352 -12.70 0.38 -13.31
N PRO A 353 -12.44 -0.67 -14.11
CA PRO A 353 -11.18 -1.39 -14.03
C PRO A 353 -10.01 -0.55 -14.58
N PRO A 354 -8.82 -0.60 -13.94
CA PRO A 354 -7.59 -0.01 -14.48
C PRO A 354 -7.35 -0.49 -15.92
N LYS A 355 -6.95 0.42 -16.81
CA LYS A 355 -6.78 0.13 -18.24
C LYS A 355 -5.63 -0.85 -18.45
N LYS A 356 -5.63 -1.52 -19.60
CA LYS A 356 -4.43 -2.17 -20.16
C LYS A 356 -3.87 -1.22 -21.22
N ARG A 357 -2.55 -1.09 -21.31
CA ARG A 357 -1.90 -0.33 -22.38
C ARG A 357 -2.28 -0.98 -23.72
N ALA A 358 -2.62 -0.15 -24.70
CA ALA A 358 -2.85 -0.65 -26.05
C ALA A 358 -1.56 -1.33 -26.57
N PRO A 359 -1.65 -2.45 -27.31
CA PRO A 359 -0.48 -3.02 -27.96
C PRO A 359 0.14 -1.95 -28.87
N THR A 360 1.42 -1.66 -28.66
CA THR A 360 2.21 -0.78 -29.54
C THR A 360 2.66 -1.49 -30.79
#